data_AF-D5E055-F1
#
_entry.id   AF-D5E055-F1
#
_cell.length_a   1.000
_cell.length_b   1.000
_cell.length_c   1.000
_cell.angle_alpha   90.00
_cell.angle_beta   90.00
_cell.angle_gamma   90.00
#
_symmetry.space_group_name_H-M   'P 1'
#
loop_
_entity.id
_entity.type
_entity.pdbx_description
1 polymer ?
#
loop_
_entity_poly.entity_id
_entity_poly.type
_entity_poly.pdbx_seq_one_letter_code
_entity_poly.pdbx_strand_id
1 'polypeptide(L)' 'MKDGHLFLNGSLSYSYLSPYIQAANQHKVPFTIVQNLEADTDIGLVLTGSEGSLERDIFLD' A
#
# COMPACT_ATOMS: atom_id res chain seq x y z
N MET A 1 -10.29 15.13 -7.08
CA MET A 1 -10.26 13.66 -7.23
C MET A 1 -9.27 13.15 -6.20
N LYS A 2 -9.57 12.05 -5.48
CA LYS A 2 -8.61 11.49 -4.52
C LYS A 2 -7.62 10.64 -5.31
N ASP A 3 -6.48 11.21 -5.68
CA ASP A 3 -5.42 10.51 -6.41
C ASP A 3 -4.61 9.72 -5.38
N GLY A 4 -5.02 8.47 -5.14
CA GLY A 4 -4.36 7.59 -4.18
C GLY A 4 -3.23 6.78 -4.81
N HIS A 5 -2.25 6.38 -4.00
CA HIS A 5 -1.17 5.48 -4.44
C HIS A 5 -0.93 4.39 -3.40
N LEU A 6 -0.87 3.13 -3.85
CA LEU A 6 -0.69 1.97 -2.99
C LEU A 6 0.76 1.50 -3.00
N PHE A 7 1.38 1.45 -1.83
CA PHE A 7 2.71 0.85 -1.63
C PHE A 7 2.55 -0.52 -1.00
N LEU A 8 3.20 -1.53 -1.58
CA LEU A 8 3.16 -2.92 -1.15
C LEU A 8 4.55 -3.39 -0.77
N ASN A 9 4.70 -4.03 0.39
CA ASN A 9 5.96 -4.57 0.84
C ASN A 9 6.34 -5.82 0.02
N GLY A 10 7.41 -5.72 -0.77
CA GLY A 10 7.88 -6.80 -1.64
C GLY A 10 8.54 -7.97 -0.92
N SER A 11 8.81 -7.86 0.39
CA SER A 11 9.26 -9.01 1.20
C SER A 11 8.13 -10.02 1.47
N LEU A 12 6.87 -9.59 1.37
CA LEU A 12 5.72 -10.48 1.54
C LEU A 12 5.52 -11.38 0.32
N SER A 13 5.12 -12.62 0.57
CA SER A 13 4.72 -13.54 -0.51
C SER A 13 3.60 -12.93 -1.35
N TYR A 14 3.66 -13.14 -2.66
CA TYR A 14 2.64 -12.70 -3.60
C TYR A 14 1.22 -13.16 -3.23
N SER A 15 1.09 -14.30 -2.55
CA SER A 15 -0.20 -14.78 -2.04
C SER A 15 -0.92 -13.74 -1.16
N TYR A 16 -0.17 -13.04 -0.29
CA TYR A 16 -0.69 -11.96 0.55
C TYR A 16 -0.92 -10.66 -0.22
N LEU A 17 -0.12 -10.39 -1.26
CA LEU A 17 -0.21 -9.14 -2.03
C LEU A 17 -1.31 -9.16 -3.10
N SER A 18 -1.59 -10.33 -3.66
CA SER A 18 -2.49 -10.50 -4.80
C SER A 18 -3.90 -9.90 -4.62
N PRO A 19 -4.56 -9.99 -3.45
CA PRO A 19 -5.88 -9.38 -3.26
C PRO A 19 -5.83 -7.85 -3.35
N TYR A 20 -4.77 -7.23 -2.82
CA TYR A 20 -4.60 -5.78 -2.83
C TYR A 20 -4.24 -5.25 -4.21
N ILE A 21 -3.42 -5.99 -4.97
CA ILE A 21 -3.12 -5.67 -6.38
C ILE A 21 -4.40 -5.73 -7.22
N GLN A 22 -5.23 -6.75 -7.01
CA GLN A 22 -6.53 -6.86 -7.70
C GLN A 22 -7.45 -5.68 -7.35
N ALA A 23 -7.54 -5.31 -6.07
CA ALA A 23 -8.33 -4.17 -5.63
C ALA A 23 -7.82 -2.84 -6.22
N ALA A 24 -6.50 -2.62 -6.25
CA ALA A 24 -5.90 -1.44 -6.85
C ALA A 24 -6.23 -1.35 -8.35
N ASN A 25 -6.10 -2.45 -9.08
CA ASN A 25 -6.47 -2.51 -10.50
C ASN A 25 -7.96 -2.22 -10.74
N GLN A 26 -8.86 -2.80 -9.92
CA GLN A 26 -10.30 -2.57 -10.01
C GLN A 26 -10.68 -1.10 -9.83
N HIS A 27 -10.00 -0.41 -8.90
CA HIS A 27 -10.25 0.99 -8.57
C HIS A 27 -9.36 1.96 -9.37
N LYS A 28 -8.54 1.45 -10.30
CA LYS A 28 -7.56 2.22 -11.08
C LYS A 28 -6.60 3.04 -10.21
N VAL A 29 -6.24 2.49 -9.05
CA VAL A 29 -5.26 3.06 -8.13
C VAL A 29 -3.87 2.59 -8.55
N PRO A 30 -2.93 3.50 -8.87
CA PRO A 30 -1.56 3.13 -9.13
C PRO A 30 -0.93 2.47 -7.88
N PHE A 31 -0.05 1.50 -8.10
CA PHE A 31 0.64 0.82 -7.02
C PHE A 31 2.12 0.60 -7.32
N THR A 32 2.91 0.44 -6.27
CA THR A 32 4.34 0.13 -6.33
C THR A 32 4.67 -0.98 -5.34
N ILE A 33 5.34 -2.03 -5.84
CA ILE A 33 5.93 -3.06 -4.98
C ILE A 33 7.32 -2.57 -4.57
N VAL A 34 7.47 -2.24 -3.30
CA VAL A 34 8.72 -1.76 -2.71
C VAL A 34 9.55 -2.97 -2.34
N GLN A 35 10.61 -3.23 -3.11
CA GLN A 35 11.52 -4.37 -2.90
C GLN A 35 12.73 -4.01 -2.03
N ASN A 36 12.85 -2.78 -1.52
CA ASN A 36 14.12 -2.26 -0.98
C ASN A 36 14.45 -2.73 0.45
N LEU A 37 15.75 -2.94 0.66
CA LEU A 37 16.45 -3.97 1.45
C LEU A 37 17.28 -3.39 2.62
N GLU A 38 17.00 -2.17 3.09
CA GLU A 38 17.84 -1.51 4.12
C GLU A 38 17.32 -1.66 5.56
N ALA A 39 16.03 -1.95 5.74
CA ALA A 39 15.43 -2.21 7.05
C ALA A 39 14.17 -3.07 6.92
N ASP A 40 14.02 -4.04 7.82
CA ASP A 40 12.78 -4.81 7.95
C ASP A 40 11.66 -3.94 8.56
N THR A 41 10.42 -4.19 8.15
CA THR A 41 9.23 -3.53 8.68
C THR A 41 8.07 -4.50 8.74
N ASP A 42 7.30 -4.42 9.82
CA ASP A 42 6.05 -5.18 9.98
C ASP A 42 4.89 -4.58 9.17
N ILE A 43 5.12 -3.47 8.47
CA ILE A 43 4.12 -2.82 7.62
C ILE A 43 4.06 -3.55 6.27
N GLY A 44 2.91 -4.16 5.97
CA GLY A 44 2.68 -4.88 4.73
C GLY A 44 2.22 -3.99 3.55
N LEU A 45 1.44 -2.95 3.82
CA LEU A 45 0.93 -2.04 2.79
C LEU A 45 0.65 -0.64 3.36
N VAL A 46 0.73 0.37 2.49
CA VAL A 46 0.38 1.77 2.80
C VAL A 46 -0.40 2.36 1.63
N LEU A 47 -1.56 2.94 1.90
CA LEU A 47 -2.34 3.71 0.92
C LEU A 47 -2.20 5.19 1.24
N THR A 48 -1.71 5.97 0.28
CA THR A 48 -1.59 7.43 0.41
C THR A 48 -2.66 8.13 -0.41
N GLY A 49 -3.01 9.36 -0.02
CA GLY A 49 -3.75 10.30 -0.86
C GLY A 49 -2.85 11.41 -1.40
N SER A 50 -3.35 12.20 -2.33
CA SER A 50 -2.63 13.36 -2.91
C SER A 50 -2.52 14.55 -1.96
N GLU A 51 -3.37 14.63 -0.94
CA GLU A 51 -3.35 15.68 0.07
C GLU A 51 -2.92 15.10 1.43
N GLY A 52 -2.31 15.94 2.27
CA GLY A 52 -1.96 15.54 3.63
C GLY A 52 -3.22 15.23 4.44
N SER A 53 -3.28 14.04 5.04
CA SER A 53 -4.32 13.71 6.02
C SER A 53 -3.89 14.14 7.42
N LEU A 54 -4.87 14.60 8.22
CA LEU A 54 -4.72 14.86 9.66
C LEU A 54 -5.13 13.65 10.52
N GLU A 55 -5.51 12.53 9.88
CA GLU A 55 -5.88 11.30 10.58
C GLU A 55 -4.68 10.78 11.40
N ARG A 56 -4.97 10.50 12.68
CA ARG A 56 -3.99 9.93 13.61
C ARG A 56 -4.05 8.41 13.64
N ASP A 57 -5.22 7.85 13.30
CA ASP A 57 -5.46 6.42 13.26
C ASP A 57 -5.48 5.96 11.79
N ILE A 58 -4.43 5.23 11.40
CA ILE A 58 -4.19 4.75 10.04
C ILE A 58 -4.01 3.22 9.97
N PHE A 59 -4.21 2.55 11.10
CA PHE A 59 -4.17 1.10 11.23
C PHE A 59 -5.59 0.54 11.30
N LEU A 60 -5.77 -0.68 10.79
CA LEU A 60 -7.00 -1.44 10.94
C LEU A 60 -6.87 -2.30 12.20
N ASP A 61 -7.89 -2.28 13.07
CA ASP A 61 -7.99 -3.14 14.26
C ASP A 61 -8.30 -4.61 13.91
#